data_AF-A0AAE4K456-F1
#
_entry.id   AF-A0AAE4K456-F1
#
_cell.length_a   1.000
_cell.length_b   1.000
_cell.length_c   1.000
_cell.angle_alpha   90.00
_cell.angle_beta   90.00
_cell.angle_gamma   90.00
#
_symmetry.space_group_name_H-M   'P 1'
#
loop_
_entity.id
_entity.type
_entity.pdbx_description
1 polymer ?
#
loop_
_entity_poly.entity_id
_entity_poly.type
_entity_poly.pdbx_seq_one_letter_code
_entity_poly.pdbx_strand_id
1 'polypeptide(L)'
;MPVARAYFLQLFLGTLYAVLFLCLVPMVAGAAMLFIPAAQWQQWGLDQWQETLQEHRETVYWLVALLMAATLVWFYCGMDRVIGKAKPRWRPAYWTTTLIYMLAMTYGVAIALVTHTRPHYQQCQMYTEKLNGGLRHYRGEDFMVELCGAGSDDQRRDQIRLRIFDEQGQWRAVRYFTVQWGGHYPLLIDYARDHLAYFDASEGEDEEFVKVVAMPPTLADWLSTRIPLLD
;
A
#
# COMPACT_ATOMS: atom_id res chain seq x y z
N MET A 1 -12.15 39.14 -12.78
CA MET A 1 -11.95 37.78 -12.21
C MET A 1 -11.47 36.73 -13.25
N PRO A 2 -10.57 37.05 -14.22
CA PRO A 2 -10.17 36.08 -15.25
C PRO A 2 -9.14 35.04 -14.78
N VAL A 3 -8.29 35.38 -13.81
CA VAL A 3 -7.16 34.53 -13.38
C VAL A 3 -7.63 33.30 -12.58
N ALA A 4 -8.70 33.43 -11.79
CA ALA A 4 -9.26 32.28 -11.05
C ALA A 4 -9.82 31.23 -12.01
N ARG A 5 -10.58 31.66 -13.04
CA ARG A 5 -11.09 30.76 -14.08
C ARG A 5 -9.95 30.07 -14.84
N ALA A 6 -8.89 30.82 -15.17
CA ALA A 6 -7.71 30.25 -15.81
C ALA A 6 -6.98 29.24 -14.92
N TYR A 7 -6.88 29.51 -13.61
CA TYR A 7 -6.31 28.59 -12.63
C TYR A 7 -7.10 27.28 -12.57
N PHE A 8 -8.43 27.35 -12.40
CA PHE A 8 -9.27 26.13 -12.35
C PHE A 8 -9.25 25.34 -13.65
N LEU A 9 -9.27 26.03 -14.80
CA LEU A 9 -9.18 25.38 -16.10
C LEU A 9 -7.82 24.70 -16.30
N GLN A 10 -6.72 25.34 -15.89
CA GLN A 10 -5.39 24.75 -15.92
C GLN A 10 -5.27 23.57 -14.95
N LEU A 11 -5.86 23.68 -13.76
CA LEU A 11 -5.90 22.60 -12.78
C LEU A 11 -6.61 21.39 -13.40
N PHE A 12 -7.81 21.58 -13.96
CA PHE A 12 -8.58 20.50 -14.59
C PHE A 12 -7.90 19.88 -15.83
N LEU A 13 -7.32 20.71 -16.71
CA LEU A 13 -6.59 20.19 -17.86
C LEU A 13 -5.33 19.45 -17.42
N GLY A 14 -4.57 20.01 -16.47
CA GLY A 14 -3.37 19.39 -15.92
C GLY A 14 -3.65 18.04 -15.28
N THR A 15 -4.78 17.90 -14.58
CA THR A 15 -5.18 16.63 -13.98
C THR A 15 -5.60 15.61 -15.02
N LEU A 16 -6.37 16.03 -16.02
CA LEU A 16 -6.75 15.16 -17.14
C LEU A 16 -5.50 14.65 -17.88
N TYR A 17 -4.52 15.50 -18.15
CA TYR A 17 -3.25 15.09 -18.75
C TYR A 17 -2.44 14.16 -17.85
N ALA A 18 -2.37 14.43 -16.54
CA ALA A 18 -1.66 13.56 -15.60
C ALA A 18 -2.29 12.17 -15.55
N VAL A 19 -3.61 12.07 -15.46
CA VAL A 19 -4.35 10.79 -15.47
C VAL A 19 -4.14 10.07 -16.80
N LEU A 20 -4.29 10.76 -17.93
CA LEU A 20 -4.04 10.16 -19.24
C LEU A 20 -2.61 9.62 -19.34
N PHE A 21 -1.61 10.37 -18.90
CA PHE A 21 -0.22 9.92 -18.93
C PHE A 21 0.01 8.69 -18.04
N LEU A 22 -0.50 8.72 -16.80
CA LEU A 22 -0.44 7.61 -15.85
C LEU A 22 -1.12 6.34 -16.38
N CYS A 23 -2.23 6.48 -17.12
CA CYS A 23 -2.96 5.33 -17.69
C CYS A 23 -2.40 4.86 -19.04
N LEU A 24 -1.89 5.78 -19.88
CA LEU A 24 -1.39 5.44 -21.20
C LEU A 24 -0.08 4.65 -21.14
N VAL A 25 0.80 4.96 -20.19
CA VAL A 25 2.09 4.28 -20.05
C VAL A 25 1.94 2.77 -19.82
N PRO A 26 1.11 2.29 -18.86
CA PRO A 26 0.87 0.85 -18.70
C PRO A 26 0.10 0.25 -19.89
N MET A 27 -0.82 1.00 -20.52
CA MET A 27 -1.51 0.52 -21.72
C MET A 27 -0.57 0.34 -22.92
N VAL A 28 0.38 1.25 -23.12
CA VAL A 28 1.40 1.14 -24.18
C VAL A 28 2.35 -0.01 -23.88
N ALA A 29 2.75 -0.19 -22.62
CA ALA A 29 3.55 -1.35 -22.20
C ALA A 29 2.80 -2.67 -22.47
N GLY A 30 1.51 -2.74 -22.13
CA GLY A 30 0.67 -3.91 -22.45
C GLY A 30 0.47 -4.13 -23.95
N ALA A 31 0.30 -3.06 -24.72
CA ALA A 31 0.20 -3.16 -26.18
C ALA A 31 1.52 -3.58 -26.83
N ALA A 32 2.67 -3.17 -26.29
CA ALA A 32 3.98 -3.65 -26.73
C ALA A 32 4.12 -5.17 -26.56
N MET A 33 3.47 -5.75 -25.54
CA MET A 33 3.43 -7.20 -25.34
C MET A 33 2.61 -7.94 -26.41
N LEU A 34 1.68 -7.27 -27.12
CA LEU A 34 0.94 -7.90 -28.24
C LEU A 34 1.83 -8.22 -29.44
N PHE A 35 3.05 -7.65 -29.51
CA PHE A 35 4.05 -7.97 -30.52
C PHE A 35 4.94 -9.16 -30.13
N ILE A 36 4.75 -9.72 -28.94
CA ILE A 36 5.42 -10.94 -28.49
C ILE A 36 4.70 -12.16 -29.12
N PRO A 37 5.42 -13.13 -29.72
CA PRO A 37 4.80 -14.25 -30.43
C PRO A 37 3.84 -15.07 -29.56
N ALA A 38 2.72 -15.49 -30.15
CA ALA A 38 1.59 -16.15 -29.48
C ALA A 38 1.95 -17.42 -28.68
N ALA A 39 3.06 -18.08 -29.01
CA ALA A 39 3.56 -19.23 -28.25
C ALA A 39 3.99 -18.88 -26.81
N GLN A 40 4.38 -17.62 -26.54
CA GLN A 40 4.70 -17.14 -25.19
C GLN A 40 3.45 -16.64 -24.44
N TRP A 41 2.37 -16.29 -25.15
CA TRP A 41 1.12 -15.80 -24.55
C TRP A 41 0.34 -16.86 -23.78
N GLN A 42 0.43 -18.13 -24.17
CA GLN A 42 -0.40 -19.20 -23.59
C GLN A 42 0.03 -19.61 -22.17
N GLN A 43 1.20 -19.18 -21.71
CA GLN A 43 1.60 -19.31 -20.31
C GLN A 43 1.08 -18.16 -19.44
N TRP A 44 1.00 -16.94 -19.98
CA TRP A 44 0.69 -15.72 -19.23
C TRP A 44 -0.82 -15.51 -19.01
N GLY A 45 -1.40 -16.29 -18.11
CA GLY A 45 -2.74 -15.99 -17.55
C GLY A 45 -2.76 -14.72 -16.70
N LEU A 46 -3.96 -14.15 -16.47
CA LEU A 46 -4.16 -12.99 -15.58
C LEU A 46 -3.59 -13.22 -14.17
N ASP A 47 -3.70 -14.45 -13.66
CA ASP A 47 -3.18 -14.84 -12.35
C ASP A 47 -1.64 -14.77 -12.30
N GLN A 48 -0.96 -15.21 -13.38
CA GLN A 48 0.50 -15.13 -13.47
C GLN A 48 0.99 -13.68 -13.53
N TRP A 49 0.22 -12.77 -14.15
CA TRP A 49 0.52 -11.34 -14.16
C TRP A 49 0.53 -10.75 -12.74
N GLN A 50 -0.40 -11.20 -11.90
CA GLN A 50 -0.52 -10.75 -10.52
C GLN A 50 0.62 -11.28 -9.65
N GLU A 51 1.04 -12.53 -9.86
CA GLU A 51 2.22 -13.13 -9.23
C GLU A 51 3.52 -12.41 -9.64
N THR A 52 3.69 -12.11 -10.94
CA THR A 52 4.88 -11.41 -11.46
C THR A 52 4.99 -9.99 -10.91
N LEU A 53 3.86 -9.28 -10.77
CA LEU A 53 3.80 -7.96 -10.13
C LEU A 53 4.17 -8.00 -8.64
N GLN A 54 3.86 -9.10 -7.95
CA GLN A 54 4.22 -9.30 -6.56
C GLN A 54 5.72 -9.57 -6.40
N GLU A 55 6.30 -10.42 -7.25
CA GLU A 55 7.74 -10.72 -7.24
C GLU A 55 8.57 -9.46 -7.51
N HIS A 56 8.14 -8.63 -8.45
CA HIS A 56 8.84 -7.41 -8.85
C HIS A 56 8.27 -6.13 -8.22
N ARG A 57 7.52 -6.25 -7.12
CA ARG A 57 6.78 -5.15 -6.47
C ARG A 57 7.63 -3.91 -6.21
N GLU A 58 8.86 -4.07 -5.74
CA GLU A 58 9.75 -2.93 -5.49
C GLU A 58 10.12 -2.18 -6.76
N THR A 59 10.42 -2.91 -7.84
CA THR A 59 10.74 -2.29 -9.14
C THR A 59 9.52 -1.55 -9.70
N VAL A 60 8.32 -2.12 -9.54
CA VAL A 60 7.06 -1.48 -9.92
C VAL A 60 6.85 -0.19 -9.13
N TYR A 61 7.11 -0.21 -7.81
CA TYR A 61 7.00 0.97 -6.96
C TYR A 61 7.97 2.08 -7.40
N TRP A 62 9.22 1.73 -7.70
CA TRP A 62 10.21 2.68 -8.22
C TRP A 62 9.82 3.27 -9.57
N LEU A 63 9.35 2.44 -10.50
CA LEU A 63 8.91 2.90 -11.82
C LEU A 63 7.72 3.84 -11.71
N VAL A 64 6.71 3.49 -10.92
CA VAL A 64 5.54 4.35 -10.69
C VAL A 64 5.94 5.64 -9.96
N ALA A 65 6.85 5.56 -8.97
CA ALA A 65 7.35 6.74 -8.26
C ALA A 65 8.11 7.71 -9.19
N LEU A 66 8.98 7.21 -10.05
CA LEU A 66 9.72 8.03 -11.03
C LEU A 66 8.75 8.69 -12.01
N LEU A 67 7.82 7.91 -12.55
CA LEU A 67 6.79 8.39 -13.45
C LEU A 67 5.93 9.48 -12.78
N MET A 68 5.49 9.23 -11.56
CA MET A 68 4.73 10.18 -10.75
C MET A 68 5.53 11.45 -10.50
N ALA A 69 6.81 11.36 -10.12
CA ALA A 69 7.68 12.52 -9.94
C ALA A 69 7.76 13.37 -11.22
N ALA A 70 7.93 12.76 -12.38
CA ALA A 70 7.94 13.46 -13.67
C ALA A 70 6.59 14.18 -13.93
N THR A 71 5.47 13.51 -13.67
CA THR A 71 4.13 14.13 -13.84
C THR A 71 3.90 15.31 -12.88
N LEU A 72 4.34 15.19 -11.62
CA LEU A 72 4.21 16.25 -10.63
C LEU A 72 5.07 17.46 -10.98
N VAL A 73 6.31 17.25 -11.45
CA VAL A 73 7.18 18.34 -11.92
C VAL A 73 6.54 19.07 -13.10
N TRP A 74 6.03 18.33 -14.09
CA TRP A 74 5.34 18.93 -15.22
C TRP A 74 4.09 19.71 -14.76
N PHE A 75 3.26 19.11 -13.90
CA PHE A 75 2.07 19.76 -13.35
C PHE A 75 2.41 21.05 -12.61
N TYR A 76 3.43 21.02 -11.74
CA TYR A 76 3.93 22.16 -10.99
C TYR A 76 4.39 23.29 -11.92
N CYS A 77 5.20 22.99 -12.93
CA CYS A 77 5.63 23.97 -13.92
C CYS A 77 4.46 24.55 -14.73
N GLY A 78 3.44 23.75 -15.03
CA GLY A 78 2.22 24.21 -15.69
C GLY A 78 1.43 25.20 -14.83
N MET A 79 1.32 24.92 -13.53
CA MET A 79 0.61 25.77 -12.57
C MET A 79 1.37 27.07 -12.28
N ASP A 80 2.69 27.03 -12.15
CA ASP A 80 3.54 28.21 -11.93
C ASP A 80 3.30 29.31 -12.98
N ARG A 81 3.18 28.93 -14.27
CA ARG A 81 2.90 29.86 -15.37
C ARG A 81 1.59 30.63 -15.20
N VAL A 82 0.59 30.04 -14.55
CA VAL A 82 -0.72 30.67 -14.31
C VAL A 82 -0.73 31.45 -13.01
N ILE A 83 -0.12 30.89 -11.95
CA ILE A 83 0.00 31.53 -10.63
C ILE A 83 0.85 32.80 -10.70
N GLY A 84 1.91 32.83 -11.52
CA GLY A 84 2.74 34.01 -11.75
C GLY A 84 1.95 35.22 -12.27
N LYS A 85 0.86 34.99 -13.01
CA LYS A 85 -0.04 36.05 -13.51
C LYS A 85 -1.05 36.55 -12.46
N ALA A 86 -1.16 35.88 -11.32
CA ALA A 86 -2.06 36.28 -10.25
C ALA A 86 -1.52 37.48 -9.45
N LYS A 87 -2.44 38.24 -8.84
CA LYS A 87 -2.10 39.35 -7.94
C LYS A 87 -1.27 38.83 -6.75
N PRO A 88 -0.23 39.55 -6.30
CA PRO A 88 0.68 39.10 -5.24
C PRO A 88 -0.01 38.59 -3.97
N ARG A 89 -1.10 39.27 -3.57
CA ARG A 89 -1.93 38.88 -2.40
C ARG A 89 -2.50 37.46 -2.47
N TRP A 90 -2.84 36.96 -3.66
CA TRP A 90 -3.50 35.66 -3.84
C TRP A 90 -2.55 34.54 -4.27
N ARG A 91 -1.32 34.86 -4.66
CA ARG A 91 -0.28 33.88 -5.01
C ARG A 91 -0.04 32.82 -3.92
N PRO A 92 0.10 33.15 -2.62
CA PRO A 92 0.35 32.12 -1.61
C PRO A 92 -0.83 31.14 -1.49
N ALA A 93 -2.07 31.61 -1.60
CA ALA A 93 -3.25 30.76 -1.53
C ALA A 93 -3.35 29.77 -2.71
N TYR A 94 -3.02 30.22 -3.93
CA TYR A 94 -2.95 29.32 -5.08
C TYR A 94 -1.81 28.31 -4.96
N TRP A 95 -0.67 28.73 -4.41
CA TRP A 95 0.44 27.82 -4.14
C TRP A 95 0.09 26.73 -3.12
N THR A 96 -0.45 27.11 -1.97
CA THR A 96 -0.83 26.14 -0.93
C THR A 96 -1.89 25.17 -1.42
N THR A 97 -2.88 25.66 -2.16
CA THR A 97 -3.92 24.79 -2.75
C THR A 97 -3.34 23.80 -3.76
N THR A 98 -2.40 24.26 -4.61
CA THR A 98 -1.73 23.37 -5.58
C THR A 98 -0.88 22.31 -4.89
N LEU A 99 -0.15 22.65 -3.82
CA LEU A 99 0.65 21.70 -3.06
C LEU A 99 -0.23 20.64 -2.36
N ILE A 100 -1.31 21.07 -1.69
CA ILE A 100 -2.27 20.15 -1.05
C ILE A 100 -2.88 19.20 -2.09
N TYR A 101 -3.25 19.74 -3.25
CA TYR A 101 -3.81 18.95 -4.34
C TYR A 101 -2.82 17.89 -4.86
N MET A 102 -1.56 18.26 -5.08
CA MET A 102 -0.52 17.31 -5.50
C MET A 102 -0.28 16.23 -4.44
N LEU A 103 -0.25 16.58 -3.16
CA LEU A 103 -0.11 15.61 -2.07
C LEU A 103 -1.28 14.61 -2.07
N ALA A 104 -2.52 15.10 -2.21
CA ALA A 104 -3.71 14.26 -2.27
C ALA A 104 -3.68 13.31 -3.49
N MET A 105 -3.26 13.79 -4.66
CA MET A 105 -3.12 12.95 -5.86
C MET A 105 -2.06 11.86 -5.69
N THR A 106 -0.87 12.22 -5.20
CA THR A 106 0.22 11.29 -4.91
C THR A 106 -0.23 10.21 -3.93
N TYR A 107 -0.88 10.61 -2.85
CA TYR A 107 -1.40 9.69 -1.85
C TYR A 107 -2.46 8.75 -2.44
N GLY A 108 -3.38 9.27 -3.26
CA GLY A 108 -4.40 8.46 -3.95
C GLY A 108 -3.80 7.41 -4.89
N VAL A 109 -2.78 7.78 -5.68
CA VAL A 109 -2.06 6.83 -6.56
C VAL A 109 -1.32 5.78 -5.75
N ALA A 110 -0.64 6.17 -4.66
CA ALA A 110 0.05 5.24 -3.78
C ALA A 110 -0.92 4.21 -3.18
N ILE A 111 -2.10 4.65 -2.70
CA ILE A 111 -3.12 3.74 -2.18
C ILE A 111 -3.60 2.79 -3.27
N ALA A 112 -3.95 3.31 -4.45
CA ALA A 112 -4.43 2.49 -5.55
C ALA A 112 -3.39 1.43 -5.94
N LEU A 113 -2.11 1.83 -6.03
CA LEU A 113 -1.01 0.92 -6.34
C LEU A 113 -0.89 -0.19 -5.30
N VAL A 114 -0.76 0.18 -4.02
CA VAL A 114 -0.57 -0.80 -2.93
C VAL A 114 -1.79 -1.70 -2.75
N THR A 115 -3.01 -1.17 -2.91
CA THR A 115 -4.23 -1.99 -2.79
C THR A 115 -4.35 -3.01 -3.93
N HIS A 116 -3.92 -2.66 -5.15
CA HIS A 116 -3.93 -3.58 -6.29
C HIS A 116 -2.78 -4.60 -6.26
N THR A 117 -1.61 -4.25 -5.71
CA THR A 117 -0.47 -5.17 -5.61
C THR A 117 -0.49 -6.05 -4.36
N ARG A 118 -1.35 -5.74 -3.37
CA ARG A 118 -1.49 -6.56 -2.16
C ARG A 118 -1.99 -7.97 -2.52
N PRO A 119 -1.44 -9.01 -1.86
CA PRO A 119 -1.85 -10.38 -2.12
C PRO A 119 -3.26 -10.65 -1.59
N HIS A 120 -3.91 -11.66 -2.17
CA HIS A 120 -5.21 -12.11 -1.71
C HIS A 120 -5.07 -12.99 -0.47
N TYR A 121 -5.35 -12.43 0.70
CA TYR A 121 -5.28 -13.15 1.96
C TYR A 121 -6.52 -14.03 2.19
N GLN A 122 -6.28 -15.32 2.41
CA GLN A 122 -7.28 -16.37 2.50
C GLN A 122 -7.00 -17.34 3.66
N GLN A 123 -7.87 -18.35 3.80
CA GLN A 123 -7.74 -19.46 4.77
C GLN A 123 -7.55 -19.02 6.23
N CYS A 124 -8.22 -17.93 6.64
CA CYS A 124 -7.95 -17.27 7.91
C CYS A 124 -8.07 -18.19 9.14
N GLN A 125 -9.02 -19.13 9.15
CA GLN A 125 -9.14 -20.06 10.27
C GLN A 125 -7.89 -20.95 10.42
N MET A 126 -7.40 -21.53 9.33
CA MET A 126 -6.22 -22.42 9.34
C MET A 126 -4.97 -21.66 9.81
N TYR A 127 -4.73 -20.46 9.28
CA TYR A 127 -3.56 -19.66 9.66
C TYR A 127 -3.65 -19.15 11.11
N THR A 128 -4.85 -18.78 11.56
CA THR A 128 -5.09 -18.40 12.95
C THR A 128 -4.72 -19.54 13.91
N GLU A 129 -5.17 -20.77 13.64
CA GLU A 129 -4.82 -21.93 14.46
C GLU A 129 -3.32 -22.25 14.40
N LYS A 130 -2.74 -22.20 13.19
CA LYS A 130 -1.33 -22.57 12.95
C LYS A 130 -0.32 -21.59 13.56
N LEU A 131 -0.66 -20.30 13.63
CA LEU A 131 0.23 -19.23 14.11
C LEU A 131 -0.12 -18.77 15.54
N ASN A 132 -0.85 -19.59 16.31
CA ASN A 132 -1.23 -19.31 17.69
C ASN A 132 -2.11 -18.06 17.85
N GLY A 133 -2.95 -17.73 16.87
CA GLY A 133 -3.98 -16.70 16.95
C GLY A 133 -5.14 -17.07 17.89
N GLY A 134 -6.30 -16.47 17.66
CA GLY A 134 -7.54 -16.76 18.37
C GLY A 134 -7.88 -15.75 19.47
N LEU A 135 -8.76 -16.14 20.38
CA LEU A 135 -9.27 -15.28 21.46
C LEU A 135 -8.20 -15.09 22.54
N ARG A 136 -7.97 -13.83 22.95
CA ARG A 136 -6.98 -13.44 23.95
C ARG A 136 -7.55 -12.42 24.91
N HIS A 137 -7.33 -12.66 26.20
CA HIS A 137 -7.80 -11.77 27.25
C HIS A 137 -6.68 -10.81 27.68
N TYR A 138 -6.93 -9.51 27.56
CA TYR A 138 -6.00 -8.46 27.93
C TYR A 138 -6.68 -7.40 28.78
N ARG A 139 -6.19 -7.23 30.02
CA ARG A 139 -6.65 -6.17 30.94
C ARG A 139 -8.18 -6.11 31.14
N GLY A 140 -8.87 -7.25 31.08
CA GLY A 140 -10.33 -7.31 31.26
C GLY A 140 -11.13 -7.24 29.95
N GLU A 141 -10.47 -7.12 28.80
CA GLU A 141 -11.10 -7.08 27.47
C GLU A 141 -10.65 -8.29 26.65
N ASP A 142 -11.58 -8.91 25.93
CA ASP A 142 -11.29 -9.98 24.98
C ASP A 142 -11.00 -9.42 23.58
N PHE A 143 -9.92 -9.93 22.98
CA PHE A 143 -9.50 -9.61 21.62
C PHE A 143 -9.44 -10.87 20.77
N MET A 144 -9.96 -10.80 19.55
CA MET A 144 -9.76 -11.86 18.55
C MET A 144 -8.57 -11.51 17.67
N VAL A 145 -7.55 -12.36 17.67
CA VAL A 145 -6.39 -12.26 16.77
C VAL A 145 -6.61 -13.19 15.59
N GLU A 146 -6.98 -12.64 14.44
CA GLU A 146 -7.17 -13.37 13.18
C GLU A 146 -5.91 -13.26 12.33
N LEU A 147 -5.48 -14.36 11.74
CA LEU A 147 -4.40 -14.41 10.76
C LEU A 147 -4.90 -15.02 9.47
N CYS A 148 -4.57 -14.41 8.34
CA CYS A 148 -4.84 -14.94 7.00
C CYS A 148 -3.54 -14.99 6.20
N GLY A 149 -3.32 -16.04 5.42
CA GLY A 149 -2.14 -16.16 4.56
C GLY A 149 -2.44 -15.91 3.09
N ALA A 150 -1.44 -15.46 2.35
CA ALA A 150 -1.49 -15.30 0.91
C ALA A 150 -1.22 -16.61 0.16
N GLY A 151 -0.53 -17.54 0.80
CA GLY A 151 0.01 -18.75 0.18
C GLY A 151 1.54 -18.67 0.14
N SER A 152 2.18 -19.84 0.25
CA SER A 152 3.63 -19.94 0.28
C SER A 152 4.23 -19.94 -1.13
N ASP A 153 5.29 -19.18 -1.33
CA ASP A 153 6.12 -19.21 -2.54
C ASP A 153 7.09 -20.40 -2.55
N ASP A 154 7.87 -20.51 -3.64
CA ASP A 154 8.90 -21.55 -3.84
C ASP A 154 10.03 -21.50 -2.79
N GLN A 155 10.26 -20.33 -2.19
CA GLN A 155 11.22 -20.13 -1.10
C GLN A 155 10.62 -20.40 0.28
N ARG A 156 9.41 -20.95 0.31
CA ARG A 156 8.62 -21.25 1.51
C ARG A 156 8.26 -20.01 2.32
N ARG A 157 8.24 -18.82 1.70
CA ARG A 157 7.82 -17.57 2.31
C ARG A 157 6.34 -17.34 2.05
N ASP A 158 5.63 -16.89 3.08
CA ASP A 158 4.18 -16.68 3.02
C ASP A 158 3.84 -15.34 3.67
N GLN A 159 3.07 -14.51 2.96
CA GLN A 159 2.65 -13.22 3.46
C GLN A 159 1.42 -13.39 4.34
N ILE A 160 1.52 -12.91 5.58
CA ILE A 160 0.48 -13.02 6.60
C ILE A 160 -0.12 -11.65 6.87
N ARG A 161 -1.45 -11.60 6.93
CA ARG A 161 -2.21 -10.47 7.45
C ARG A 161 -2.74 -10.83 8.83
N LEU A 162 -2.29 -10.10 9.84
CA LEU A 162 -2.81 -10.16 11.20
C LEU A 162 -3.80 -9.04 11.43
N ARG A 163 -4.95 -9.38 12.01
CA ARG A 163 -5.99 -8.44 12.42
C ARG A 163 -6.36 -8.69 13.87
N ILE A 164 -6.43 -7.61 14.64
CA ILE A 164 -6.88 -7.66 16.04
C ILE A 164 -8.26 -7.01 16.10
N PHE A 165 -9.24 -7.74 16.58
CA PHE A 165 -10.60 -7.27 16.77
C PHE A 165 -10.90 -7.12 18.25
N ASP A 166 -11.70 -6.11 18.60
CA ASP A 166 -12.32 -6.03 19.92
C ASP A 166 -13.55 -6.96 20.04
N GLU A 167 -14.14 -7.00 21.24
CA GLU A 167 -15.35 -7.78 21.55
C GLU A 167 -16.55 -7.41 20.66
N GLN A 168 -16.59 -6.18 20.14
CA GLN A 168 -17.65 -5.68 19.27
C GLN A 168 -17.38 -6.03 17.79
N GLY A 169 -16.29 -6.73 17.49
CA GLY A 169 -15.88 -7.11 16.14
C GLY A 169 -15.32 -5.94 15.32
N GLN A 170 -14.93 -4.83 15.94
CA GLN A 170 -14.27 -3.71 15.27
C GLN A 170 -12.76 -3.95 15.19
N TRP A 171 -12.16 -3.56 14.06
CA TRP A 171 -10.73 -3.76 13.82
C TRP A 171 -9.95 -2.71 14.60
N ARG A 172 -9.05 -3.17 15.48
CA ARG A 172 -8.22 -2.34 16.37
C ARG A 172 -6.79 -2.18 15.88
N ALA A 173 -6.28 -3.20 15.21
CA ALA A 173 -4.97 -3.16 14.56
C ALA A 173 -4.94 -4.09 13.35
N VAL A 174 -4.12 -3.73 12.36
CA VAL A 174 -3.78 -4.58 11.23
C VAL A 174 -2.27 -4.56 11.05
N ARG A 175 -1.66 -5.73 10.82
CA ARG A 175 -0.25 -5.87 10.46
C ARG A 175 -0.09 -6.82 9.29
N TYR A 176 0.95 -6.58 8.52
CA TYR A 176 1.37 -7.41 7.41
C TYR A 176 2.81 -7.81 7.66
N PHE A 177 3.11 -9.10 7.55
CA PHE A 177 4.46 -9.63 7.75
C PHE A 177 4.66 -10.89 6.94
N THR A 178 5.90 -11.33 6.79
CA THR A 178 6.24 -12.56 6.07
C THR A 178 6.71 -13.63 7.04
N VAL A 179 6.24 -14.86 6.87
CA VAL A 179 6.77 -16.03 7.59
C VAL A 179 7.56 -16.91 6.64
N GLN A 180 8.62 -17.56 7.12
CA GLN A 180 9.37 -18.55 6.35
C GLN A 180 9.15 -19.94 6.92
N TRP A 181 8.38 -20.78 6.22
CA TRP A 181 8.04 -22.12 6.68
C TRP A 181 9.27 -23.03 6.74
N GLY A 182 9.53 -23.59 7.92
CA GLY A 182 10.69 -24.45 8.15
C GLY A 182 12.02 -23.69 8.27
N GLY A 183 11.98 -22.37 8.45
CA GLY A 183 13.14 -21.56 8.82
C GLY A 183 13.58 -21.77 10.27
N HIS A 184 14.65 -21.07 10.67
CA HIS A 184 15.24 -21.17 12.00
C HIS A 184 14.50 -20.35 13.08
N TYR A 185 13.65 -19.42 12.67
CA TYR A 185 12.95 -18.50 13.57
C TYR A 185 11.58 -19.04 14.02
N PRO A 186 11.10 -18.63 15.21
CA PRO A 186 9.77 -19.01 15.68
C PRO A 186 8.69 -18.49 14.74
N LEU A 187 7.78 -19.38 14.34
CA LEU A 187 6.63 -19.03 13.47
C LEU A 187 5.44 -18.51 14.28
N LEU A 188 5.33 -18.91 15.53
CA LEU A 188 4.14 -18.65 16.34
C LEU A 188 4.18 -17.22 16.89
N ILE A 189 3.00 -16.60 16.99
CA ILE A 189 2.83 -15.38 17.75
C ILE A 189 3.09 -15.67 19.23
N ASP A 190 3.88 -14.80 19.86
CA ASP A 190 4.10 -14.79 21.30
C ASP A 190 3.27 -13.70 21.98
N TYR A 191 2.73 -14.02 23.15
CA TYR A 191 1.81 -13.17 23.89
C TYR A 191 2.41 -12.83 25.25
N ALA A 192 2.69 -11.56 25.45
CA ALA A 192 3.04 -11.02 26.76
C ALA A 192 1.83 -10.36 27.42
N ARG A 193 2.01 -9.79 28.61
CA ARG A 193 0.93 -9.13 29.38
C ARG A 193 0.44 -7.82 28.75
N ASP A 194 1.30 -7.15 27.99
CA ASP A 194 1.10 -5.79 27.48
C ASP A 194 1.40 -5.66 25.98
N HIS A 195 1.80 -6.76 25.33
CA HIS A 195 2.08 -6.78 23.91
C HIS A 195 1.91 -8.18 23.30
N LEU A 196 1.89 -8.19 21.99
CA LEU A 196 1.95 -9.34 21.11
C LEU A 196 3.21 -9.20 20.26
N ALA A 197 4.03 -10.25 20.18
CA ALA A 197 5.23 -10.27 19.36
C ALA A 197 5.10 -11.27 18.19
N TYR A 198 5.63 -10.91 17.04
CA TYR A 198 5.67 -11.77 15.85
C TYR A 198 7.01 -11.59 15.12
N PHE A 199 7.40 -12.61 14.36
CA PHE A 199 8.61 -12.57 13.54
C PHE A 199 8.26 -12.20 12.11
N ASP A 200 8.95 -11.20 11.55
CA ASP A 200 8.80 -10.76 10.17
C ASP A 200 10.05 -11.09 9.36
N ALA A 201 9.93 -12.08 8.49
CA ALA A 201 10.99 -12.54 7.59
C ALA A 201 11.08 -11.73 6.27
N SER A 202 10.39 -10.59 6.16
CA SER A 202 10.50 -9.73 4.97
C SER A 202 11.80 -8.93 4.93
N GLU A 203 12.32 -8.55 6.10
CA GLU A 203 13.55 -7.78 6.25
C GLU A 203 14.76 -8.76 6.32
N GLY A 204 15.89 -8.39 5.72
CA GLY A 204 17.06 -9.26 5.59
C GLY A 204 17.69 -9.67 6.94
N GLU A 205 18.68 -10.56 6.90
CA GLU A 205 19.39 -11.14 8.07
C GLU A 205 19.94 -10.11 9.09
N ASP A 206 20.04 -8.84 8.72
CA ASP A 206 20.65 -7.76 9.50
C ASP A 206 19.65 -6.88 10.28
N GLU A 207 18.34 -7.08 10.14
CA GLU A 207 17.30 -6.23 10.78
C GLU A 207 16.55 -6.96 11.92
N GLU A 208 15.92 -6.19 12.82
CA GLU A 208 15.18 -6.73 13.97
C GLU A 208 13.92 -7.46 13.49
N PHE A 209 14.06 -8.78 13.31
CA PHE A 209 13.00 -9.71 12.92
C PHE A 209 11.79 -9.69 13.85
N VAL A 210 11.97 -9.34 15.12
CA VAL A 210 10.90 -9.34 16.12
C VAL A 210 10.17 -8.01 16.07
N LYS A 211 8.90 -8.04 15.66
CA LYS A 211 8.01 -6.90 15.71
C LYS A 211 7.02 -7.06 16.86
N VAL A 212 6.61 -5.94 17.46
CA VAL A 212 5.71 -5.91 18.61
C VAL A 212 4.50 -5.02 18.36
N VAL A 213 3.34 -5.46 18.84
CA VAL A 213 2.09 -4.70 18.86
C VAL A 213 1.68 -4.55 20.32
N ALA A 214 1.45 -3.31 20.76
CA ALA A 214 0.95 -3.06 22.11
C ALA A 214 -0.44 -3.69 22.29
N MET A 215 -0.70 -4.24 23.47
CA MET A 215 -1.98 -4.84 23.86
C MET A 215 -2.50 -4.20 25.16
N PRO A 216 -3.72 -3.65 25.16
CA PRO A 216 -4.60 -3.42 24.02
C PRO A 216 -3.97 -2.51 22.94
N PRO A 217 -4.39 -2.64 21.66
CA PRO A 217 -3.91 -1.77 20.59
C PRO A 217 -4.15 -0.29 20.88
N THR A 218 -3.20 0.54 20.49
CA THR A 218 -3.22 1.97 20.75
C THR A 218 -4.20 2.70 19.84
N LEU A 219 -4.48 3.97 20.15
CA LEU A 219 -5.25 4.83 19.24
C LEU A 219 -4.55 5.05 17.88
N ALA A 220 -3.22 5.03 17.86
CA ALA A 220 -2.45 5.12 16.63
C ALA A 220 -2.67 3.87 15.76
N ASP A 221 -2.68 2.68 16.38
CA ASP A 221 -2.99 1.43 15.70
C ASP A 221 -4.40 1.44 15.12
N TRP A 222 -5.36 1.94 15.88
CA TRP A 222 -6.73 2.09 15.41
C TRP A 222 -6.82 3.04 14.21
N LEU A 223 -6.10 4.17 14.26
CA LEU A 223 -6.08 5.15 13.18
C LEU A 223 -5.44 4.58 11.90
N SER A 224 -4.34 3.84 12.02
CA SER A 224 -3.67 3.22 10.86
C SER A 224 -4.54 2.15 10.19
N THR A 225 -5.49 1.52 10.90
CA THR A 225 -6.48 0.65 10.26
C THR A 225 -7.44 1.38 9.31
N ARG A 226 -7.62 2.69 9.48
CA ARG A 226 -8.56 3.52 8.72
C ARG A 226 -7.88 4.37 7.65
N ILE A 227 -6.58 4.61 7.79
CA ILE A 227 -5.77 5.40 6.88
C ILE A 227 -4.77 4.45 6.21
N PRO A 228 -5.02 4.02 4.96
CA PRO A 228 -4.09 3.12 4.27
C PRO A 228 -2.70 3.74 4.15
N LEU A 229 -1.63 2.93 4.24
CA LEU A 229 -0.22 3.35 4.13
C LEU A 229 0.32 4.15 5.32
N LEU A 230 -0.38 4.12 6.46
CA LEU A 230 0.07 4.69 7.73
C LEU A 230 0.58 3.61 8.70
N ASP A 231 0.78 2.39 8.19
CA ASP A 231 1.21 1.18 8.88
C ASP A 231 2.73 1.07 9.06
#